data_AF-A0A356X685-F1
#
_entry.id   AF-A0A356X685-F1
#
_cell.length_a   1.000
_cell.length_b   1.000
_cell.length_c   1.000
_cell.angle_alpha   90.00
_cell.angle_beta   90.00
_cell.angle_gamma   90.00
#
_symmetry.space_group_name_H-M   'P 1'
#
loop_
_entity.id
_entity.type
_entity.pdbx_description
1 polymer ?
#
loop_
_entity_poly.entity_id
_entity_poly.type
_entity_poly.pdbx_seq_one_letter_code
_entity_poly.pdbx_strand_id
1 'polypeptide(L)'
;MNYLEKELRELVKKDDSIFDFLQESTLDGMWYWDLTNQEEEWMNIVFWERLGYDPDQMPAKAEAWMGLINPEDMEIAKAKIAEH
;
A
#
# COMPACT_ATOMS: atom_id res chain seq x y z
N MET A 1 -2.17 -15.18 -22.81
CA MET A 1 -3.03 -14.61 -21.75
C MET A 1 -4.38 -15.31 -21.83
N ASN A 2 -4.82 -15.92 -20.74
CA ASN A 2 -6.14 -16.57 -20.66
C ASN A 2 -7.24 -15.50 -20.77
N TYR A 3 -8.40 -15.80 -21.39
CA TYR A 3 -9.49 -14.84 -21.51
C TYR A 3 -10.00 -14.35 -20.15
N LEU A 4 -10.03 -15.23 -19.14
CA LEU A 4 -10.43 -14.89 -17.76
C LEU A 4 -9.44 -13.94 -17.09
N GLU A 5 -8.15 -14.08 -17.38
CA GLU A 5 -7.13 -13.15 -16.88
C GLU A 5 -7.34 -11.74 -17.45
N LYS A 6 -7.71 -11.66 -18.74
CA LYS A 6 -8.03 -10.38 -19.39
C LYS A 6 -9.30 -9.76 -18.80
N GLU A 7 -10.34 -10.56 -18.60
CA GLU A 7 -11.61 -10.12 -18.01
C GLU A 7 -11.41 -9.56 -16.60
N LEU A 8 -10.67 -10.26 -15.73
CA LEU A 8 -10.36 -9.79 -14.38
C LEU A 8 -9.61 -8.44 -14.41
N ARG A 9 -8.62 -8.29 -15.28
CA ARG A 9 -7.88 -7.02 -15.44
C ARG A 9 -8.76 -5.87 -15.93
N GLU A 10 -9.80 -6.16 -16.71
CA GLU A 10 -10.76 -5.13 -17.13
C GLU A 10 -11.73 -4.78 -16.00
N LEU A 11 -12.17 -5.75 -15.22
CA LEU A 11 -13.04 -5.55 -14.06
C LEU A 11 -12.37 -4.69 -12.98
N VAL A 12 -11.12 -5.00 -12.61
CA VAL A 12 -10.34 -4.19 -11.65
C VAL A 12 -10.25 -2.71 -12.03
N LYS A 13 -10.34 -2.37 -13.33
CA LYS A 13 -10.27 -0.98 -13.81
C LYS A 13 -11.62 -0.27 -13.88
N LYS A 14 -12.73 -1.01 -13.83
CA LYS A 14 -14.08 -0.49 -14.12
C LYS A 14 -15.03 -0.64 -12.95
N ASP A 15 -14.73 -1.54 -12.03
CA ASP A 15 -15.58 -1.92 -10.91
C ASP A 15 -14.77 -1.86 -9.61
N ASP A 16 -14.99 -0.80 -8.86
CA ASP A 16 -14.30 -0.56 -7.58
C ASP A 16 -14.54 -1.71 -6.59
N SER A 17 -15.68 -2.42 -6.67
CA SER A 17 -15.97 -3.55 -5.77
C SER A 17 -15.02 -4.73 -5.97
N ILE A 18 -14.48 -4.90 -7.19
CA ILE A 18 -13.49 -5.94 -7.47
C ILE A 18 -12.13 -5.54 -6.92
N PHE A 19 -11.78 -4.26 -6.99
CA PHE A 19 -10.58 -3.75 -6.34
C PHE A 19 -10.69 -3.90 -4.81
N ASP A 20 -11.82 -3.50 -4.21
CA ASP A 20 -12.10 -3.63 -2.78
C ASP A 20 -12.02 -5.08 -2.32
N PHE A 21 -12.67 -6.00 -3.05
CA PHE A 21 -12.59 -7.43 -2.76
C PHE A 21 -11.15 -7.94 -2.75
N LEU A 22 -10.33 -7.56 -3.74
CA LEU A 22 -8.93 -8.00 -3.83
C LEU A 22 -8.07 -7.42 -2.71
N GLN A 23 -8.17 -6.11 -2.46
CA GLN A 23 -7.36 -5.44 -1.44
C GLN A 23 -7.71 -5.90 -0.02
N GLU A 24 -8.96 -6.31 0.23
CA GLU A 24 -9.36 -6.91 1.51
C GLU A 24 -8.99 -8.40 1.65
N SER A 25 -9.13 -9.19 0.57
CA SER A 25 -9.12 -10.66 0.68
C SER A 25 -7.79 -11.32 0.36
N THR A 26 -6.92 -10.68 -0.43
CA THR A 26 -5.79 -11.39 -1.07
C THR A 26 -4.40 -10.88 -0.71
N LEU A 27 -4.30 -9.75 -0.03
CA LEU A 27 -3.02 -9.11 0.26
C LEU A 27 -2.84 -9.00 1.77
N ASP A 28 -1.65 -9.31 2.28
CA ASP A 28 -1.25 -9.08 3.70
C ASP A 28 -1.09 -7.58 4.03
N GLY A 29 -1.82 -6.72 3.33
CA GLY A 29 -1.67 -5.27 3.29
C GLY A 29 -1.31 -4.76 1.89
N MET A 30 -1.86 -3.61 1.53
CA MET A 30 -1.54 -2.89 0.31
C MET A 30 -1.27 -1.43 0.62
N TRP A 31 -0.29 -0.88 -0.06
CA TRP A 31 0.06 0.53 0.03
C TRP A 31 0.34 1.07 -1.38
N TYR A 32 0.07 2.35 -1.56
CA TYR A 32 0.34 3.10 -2.78
C TYR A 32 0.93 4.45 -2.40
N TRP A 33 2.10 4.76 -2.96
CA TRP A 33 2.87 5.92 -2.56
C TRP A 33 3.23 6.79 -3.78
N ASP A 34 2.99 8.09 -3.67
CA ASP A 34 3.43 9.06 -4.66
C ASP A 34 4.90 9.44 -4.40
N LEU A 35 5.81 8.90 -5.22
CA LEU A 35 7.24 9.20 -5.11
C LEU A 35 7.60 10.63 -5.54
N THR A 36 6.71 11.33 -6.25
CA THR A 36 6.89 12.73 -6.65
C THR A 36 6.43 13.68 -5.55
N ASN A 37 5.31 13.35 -4.89
CA ASN A 37 4.82 14.03 -3.70
C ASN A 37 4.86 13.07 -2.49
N GLN A 38 6.05 12.94 -1.89
CA GLN A 38 6.35 11.90 -0.90
C GLN A 38 5.49 11.94 0.38
N GLU A 39 4.75 13.02 0.63
CA GLU A 39 3.78 13.11 1.72
C GLU A 39 2.46 12.37 1.43
N GLU A 40 2.15 12.13 0.15
CA GLU A 40 0.90 11.53 -0.31
C GLU A 40 1.04 10.02 -0.45
N GLU A 41 0.28 9.30 0.35
CA GLU A 41 0.18 7.85 0.26
C GLU A 41 -1.19 7.36 0.70
N TRP A 42 -1.46 6.12 0.37
CA TRP A 42 -2.64 5.41 0.80
C TRP A 42 -2.25 4.00 1.23
N MET A 43 -2.86 3.56 2.33
CA MET A 43 -2.73 2.22 2.87
C MET A 43 -4.11 1.68 3.13
N ASN A 44 -4.33 0.41 2.83
CA ASN A 44 -5.58 -0.22 3.20
C ASN A 44 -5.64 -0.59 4.68
N ILE A 45 -6.85 -0.89 5.16
CA ILE A 45 -7.11 -1.30 6.53
C ILE A 45 -6.29 -2.55 6.91
N VAL A 46 -6.26 -3.54 6.02
CA VAL A 46 -5.57 -4.81 6.25
C VAL A 46 -4.09 -4.59 6.57
N PHE A 47 -3.41 -3.63 5.91
CA PHE A 47 -2.00 -3.33 6.18
C PHE A 47 -1.75 -3.00 7.65
N TRP A 48 -2.57 -2.12 8.24
CA TRP A 48 -2.44 -1.73 9.65
C TRP A 48 -2.77 -2.86 10.60
N GLU A 49 -3.84 -3.61 10.32
CA GLU A 49 -4.24 -4.77 11.12
C GLU A 49 -3.13 -5.84 11.16
N ARG A 50 -2.45 -6.09 10.04
CA ARG A 50 -1.34 -7.06 9.97
C ARG A 50 -0.10 -6.62 10.74
N LEU A 51 0.14 -5.31 10.81
CA LEU A 51 1.20 -4.74 11.66
C LEU A 51 0.79 -4.67 13.14
N GLY A 52 -0.48 -4.96 13.47
CA GLY A 52 -1.01 -4.94 14.84
C GLY A 52 -1.47 -3.57 15.32
N TYR A 53 -1.74 -2.64 14.41
CA TYR A 53 -2.21 -1.29 14.71
C TYR A 53 -3.72 -1.15 14.45
N ASP A 54 -4.35 -0.23 15.16
CA ASP A 54 -5.73 0.19 14.91
C ASP A 54 -5.76 1.16 13.72
N PRO A 55 -6.36 0.79 12.57
CA PRO A 55 -6.38 1.62 11.37
C PRO A 55 -7.03 2.99 11.60
N ASP A 56 -8.00 3.11 12.52
CA ASP A 56 -8.69 4.36 12.82
C ASP A 56 -7.78 5.36 13.58
N GLN A 57 -6.65 4.88 14.11
CA GLN A 57 -5.66 5.67 14.85
C GLN A 57 -4.43 6.01 14.01
N MET A 58 -4.31 5.46 12.80
CA MET A 58 -3.12 5.64 11.96
C MET A 58 -3.27 6.86 11.04
N PRO A 59 -2.28 7.78 11.02
CA PRO A 59 -2.28 8.88 10.06
C PRO A 59 -2.18 8.37 8.63
N ALA A 60 -2.95 8.95 7.71
CA ALA A 60 -2.79 8.75 6.27
C ALA A 60 -1.60 9.57 5.73
N LYS A 61 -0.40 9.30 6.26
CA LYS A 61 0.84 9.98 5.88
C LYS A 61 2.02 9.02 5.93
N ALA A 62 2.97 9.20 4.98
CA ALA A 62 4.19 8.39 4.87
C ALA A 62 4.99 8.28 6.17
N GLU A 63 4.96 9.33 6.98
CA GLU A 63 5.62 9.38 8.29
C GLU A 63 5.11 8.30 9.26
N ALA A 64 3.85 7.86 9.11
CA ALA A 64 3.20 6.92 10.02
C ALA A 64 3.87 5.55 10.02
N TRP A 65 4.10 4.95 8.85
CA TRP A 65 4.79 3.65 8.75
C TRP A 65 6.31 3.81 8.80
N MET A 66 6.85 4.92 8.28
CA MET A 66 8.29 5.17 8.35
C MET A 66 8.78 5.24 9.79
N GLY A 67 7.97 5.81 10.71
CA GLY A 67 8.28 5.84 12.14
C GLY A 67 8.29 4.46 12.82
N LEU A 68 7.73 3.43 12.18
CA LEU A 68 7.70 2.06 12.71
C LEU A 68 8.97 1.27 12.35
N ILE A 69 9.67 1.68 11.31
CA ILE A 69 10.85 0.98 10.81
C ILE A 69 12.05 1.29 11.70
N ASN A 70 12.92 0.30 11.88
CA ASN A 70 14.18 0.50 12.57
C ASN A 70 14.97 1.67 11.91
N PRO A 71 15.53 2.62 12.68
CA PRO A 71 16.19 3.80 12.11
C PRO A 71 17.34 3.50 11.16
N GLU A 72 18.12 2.44 11.42
CA GLU A 72 19.21 2.03 10.53
C GLU A 72 18.69 1.54 9.17
N ASP A 73 17.60 0.76 9.17
CA ASP A 73 16.96 0.28 7.94
C ASP A 73 16.29 1.40 7.15
N MET A 74 15.75 2.41 7.85
CA MET A 74 15.11 3.57 7.22
C MET A 74 16.11 4.41 6.42
N GLU A 75 17.32 4.62 6.93
CA GLU A 75 18.36 5.35 6.20
C GLU A 75 18.81 4.59 4.94
N ILE A 76 18.86 3.26 5.00
CA ILE A 76 19.13 2.42 3.82
C ILE A 76 18.00 2.55 2.80
N ALA A 77 16.74 2.55 3.24
CA ALA A 77 15.58 2.67 2.36
C ALA A 77 15.59 4.03 1.62
N LYS A 78 15.82 5.14 2.33
CA LYS A 78 15.90 6.48 1.74
C LYS A 78 17.02 6.60 0.72
N ALA A 79 18.20 6.05 1.02
CA ALA A 79 19.33 6.07 0.08
C ALA A 79 18.98 5.37 -1.24
N LYS A 80 18.32 4.21 -1.18
CA LYS A 80 17.89 3.47 -2.38
C LYS A 80 16.82 4.19 -3.19
N ILE A 81 15.90 4.89 -2.52
CA ILE A 81 14.85 5.68 -3.20
C ILE A 81 15.48 6.85 -3.96
N ALA A 82 16.50 7.50 -3.38
CA ALA A 82 17.21 8.62 -4.03
C ALA A 82 18.06 8.21 -5.25
N GLU A 83 18.36 6.92 -5.42
CA GLU A 83 19.10 6.37 -6.56
C GLU A 83 18.22 6.11 -7.80
N HIS A 84 16.91 6.28 -7.72
CA HIS A 84 15.94 6.03 -8.81
C HIS A 84 15.26 7.32 -9.26
#